data_AF-A0A1B6HXE8-F1
#
_entry.id   AF-A0A1B6HXE8-F1
#
_cell.length_a   1.000
_cell.length_b   1.000
_cell.length_c   1.000
_cell.angle_alpha   90.00
_cell.angle_beta   90.00
_cell.angle_gamma   90.00
#
_symmetry.space_group_name_H-M   'P 1'
#
loop_
_entity.id
_entity.type
_entity.pdbx_description
1 polymer ?
#
loop_
_entity_poly.entity_id
_entity_poly.type
_entity_poly.pdbx_seq_one_letter_code
_entity_poly.pdbx_strand_id
1 'polypeptide(L)'
;TDDFGQTPLHIACLKNRASIVSILLEAGADVNVVDARGMVPGSAVFGPTDFHPNYSMSLVPMMLAKQFTALKAAGLFLNEENEIVFGAMYEDLFFRLSDDRIVTIDGFLNEVMECCKAEVLKMKEVRCGNAFSVYSIFRRIQEPTPTATLKEIEFLETLNLEEEFPNYKNILKRFIARVKERKGLLSSGEEWLSLFLNYSGHTLPIIPPEVKLIILSYLKNEDLRQVNVCGKQLFS
;
A
#
# COMPACT_ATOMS: atom_id res chain seq x y z
N THR A 1 -11.51 -8.52 3.98
CA THR A 1 -12.76 -7.76 4.15
C THR A 1 -13.67 -8.55 5.06
N ASP A 2 -14.71 -7.93 5.62
CA ASP A 2 -15.80 -8.65 6.29
C ASP A 2 -16.84 -9.17 5.28
N ASP A 3 -17.96 -9.68 5.79
CA ASP A 3 -19.07 -10.23 4.98
C ASP A 3 -19.75 -9.18 4.07
N PHE A 4 -19.56 -7.90 4.36
CA PHE A 4 -20.06 -6.78 3.55
C PHE A 4 -18.99 -6.23 2.59
N GLY A 5 -17.83 -6.88 2.48
CA GLY A 5 -16.73 -6.38 1.67
C GLY A 5 -15.98 -5.21 2.33
N GLN A 6 -16.25 -4.88 3.59
CA GLN A 6 -15.61 -3.75 4.27
C GLN A 6 -14.20 -4.15 4.73
N THR A 7 -13.24 -3.28 4.46
CA THR A 7 -11.89 -3.37 5.03
C THR A 7 -11.88 -2.78 6.44
N PRO A 8 -10.86 -3.06 7.26
CA PRO A 8 -10.68 -2.36 8.52
C PRO A 8 -10.67 -0.82 8.38
N LEU A 9 -10.20 -0.31 7.23
CA LEU A 9 -10.20 1.13 6.95
C LEU A 9 -11.62 1.68 6.73
N HIS A 10 -12.51 0.94 6.05
CA HIS A 10 -13.93 1.31 5.95
C HIS A 10 -14.55 1.49 7.32
N ILE A 11 -14.34 0.53 8.23
CA ILE A 11 -14.90 0.57 9.58
C ILE A 11 -14.32 1.74 10.38
N ALA A 12 -13.01 1.98 10.28
CA ALA A 12 -12.34 3.06 11.00
C ALA A 12 -12.83 4.45 10.55
N CYS A 13 -13.02 4.65 9.25
CA CYS A 13 -13.58 5.87 8.68
C CYS A 13 -15.05 6.07 9.09
N LEU A 14 -15.87 5.03 8.98
CA LEU A 14 -17.28 5.03 9.41
C LEU A 14 -17.45 5.34 10.90
N LYS A 15 -16.52 4.88 11.74
CA LYS A 15 -16.55 5.14 13.19
C LYS A 15 -15.80 6.42 13.60
N ASN A 16 -15.32 7.20 12.63
CA ASN A 16 -14.57 8.43 12.84
C ASN A 16 -13.37 8.28 13.81
N ARG A 17 -12.61 7.18 13.68
CA ARG A 17 -11.49 6.85 14.59
C ARG A 17 -10.15 7.28 13.99
N ALA A 18 -9.83 8.57 14.06
CA ALA A 18 -8.61 9.14 13.47
C ALA A 18 -7.32 8.39 13.83
N SER A 19 -7.14 7.98 15.09
CA SER A 19 -5.97 7.20 15.51
C SER A 19 -5.85 5.86 14.78
N ILE A 20 -6.97 5.14 14.62
CA ILE A 20 -7.01 3.86 13.91
C ILE A 20 -6.79 4.09 12.40
N VAL A 21 -7.39 5.14 11.84
CA VAL A 21 -7.14 5.54 10.45
C VAL A 21 -5.65 5.81 10.22
N SER A 22 -4.97 6.51 11.13
CA SER A 22 -3.51 6.77 11.02
C SER A 22 -2.73 5.48 10.92
N ILE A 23 -2.96 4.57 11.87
CA ILE A 23 -2.27 3.29 11.95
C ILE A 23 -2.50 2.47 10.68
N LEU A 24 -3.74 2.43 10.18
CA LEU A 24 -4.07 1.68 8.97
C LEU A 24 -3.42 2.28 7.71
N LEU A 25 -3.47 3.60 7.55
CA LEU A 25 -2.81 4.28 6.42
C LEU A 25 -1.28 4.16 6.49
N GLU A 26 -0.68 4.27 7.67
CA GLU A 26 0.75 4.05 7.90
C GLU A 26 1.16 2.60 7.61
N ALA A 27 0.30 1.64 7.94
CA ALA A 27 0.46 0.24 7.53
C ALA A 27 0.20 0.03 6.03
N GLY A 28 -0.20 1.06 5.29
CA GLY A 28 -0.43 1.08 3.84
C GLY A 28 -1.76 0.48 3.41
N ALA A 29 -2.78 0.48 4.28
CA ALA A 29 -4.13 0.05 3.94
C ALA A 29 -4.57 0.65 2.59
N ASP A 30 -5.12 -0.21 1.73
CA ASP A 30 -5.52 0.21 0.39
C ASP A 30 -6.82 1.01 0.48
N VAL A 31 -6.75 2.27 0.05
CA VAL A 31 -7.88 3.20 0.05
C VAL A 31 -8.82 2.98 -1.13
N ASN A 32 -8.41 2.21 -2.14
CA ASN A 32 -9.18 1.99 -3.36
C ASN A 32 -10.13 0.78 -3.28
N VAL A 33 -10.16 0.06 -2.16
CA VAL A 33 -11.04 -1.11 -1.99
C VAL A 33 -12.48 -0.63 -1.86
N VAL A 34 -13.38 -1.19 -2.66
CA VAL A 34 -14.82 -0.95 -2.55
C VAL A 34 -15.50 -2.06 -1.74
N ASP A 35 -16.48 -1.69 -0.92
CA ASP A 35 -17.35 -2.64 -0.23
C ASP A 35 -18.38 -3.26 -1.18
N ALA A 36 -19.23 -4.16 -0.69
CA ALA A 36 -20.26 -4.83 -1.51
C ALA A 36 -21.30 -3.87 -2.12
N ARG A 37 -21.37 -2.62 -1.65
CA ARG A 37 -22.25 -1.56 -2.18
C ARG A 37 -21.50 -0.62 -3.13
N GLY A 38 -20.23 -0.88 -3.43
CA GLY A 38 -19.38 -0.02 -4.26
C GLY A 38 -18.74 1.13 -3.49
N MET A 39 -18.84 1.17 -2.15
CA MET A 39 -18.38 2.30 -1.36
C MET A 39 -16.90 2.17 -0.98
N VAL A 40 -16.13 3.23 -1.16
CA VAL A 40 -14.73 3.31 -0.68
C VAL A 40 -14.69 3.64 0.81
N PRO A 41 -13.54 3.47 1.49
CA PRO A 41 -13.44 3.79 2.91
C PRO A 41 -13.83 5.25 3.23
N GLY A 42 -13.52 6.18 2.30
CA GLY A 42 -13.86 7.60 2.42
C GLY A 42 -15.34 7.94 2.24
N SER A 43 -16.15 7.06 1.63
CA SER A 43 -17.56 7.38 1.33
C SER A 43 -18.41 7.58 2.59
N ALA A 44 -18.02 7.04 3.74
CA ALA A 44 -18.72 7.30 5.00
C ALA A 44 -18.59 8.75 5.50
N VAL A 45 -17.60 9.50 4.99
CA VAL A 45 -17.35 10.90 5.38
C VAL A 45 -18.15 11.87 4.51
N PHE A 46 -18.45 11.50 3.25
CA PHE A 46 -19.05 12.38 2.23
C PHE A 46 -20.29 11.78 1.56
N GLY A 47 -20.87 10.73 2.13
CA GLY A 47 -21.98 10.00 1.53
C GLY A 47 -23.24 10.87 1.41
N PRO A 48 -24.04 10.69 0.34
CA PRO A 48 -25.22 11.52 0.06
C PRO A 48 -26.34 11.40 1.10
N THR A 49 -26.29 10.40 2.00
CA THR A 49 -27.36 10.16 2.98
C THR A 49 -27.16 10.88 4.30
N ASP A 50 -25.94 11.28 4.69
CA ASP A 50 -25.70 11.95 5.97
C ASP A 50 -24.39 12.75 5.91
N PHE A 51 -24.48 14.05 5.62
CA PHE A 51 -23.43 14.98 6.05
C PHE A 51 -23.48 15.01 7.58
N HIS A 52 -22.83 14.03 8.22
CA HIS A 52 -22.91 13.90 9.66
C HIS A 52 -22.18 15.10 10.28
N PRO A 53 -22.85 15.97 11.06
CA PRO A 53 -22.23 17.16 11.66
C PRO A 53 -21.00 16.81 12.55
N ASN A 54 -20.83 15.53 12.90
CA ASN A 54 -19.69 14.99 13.64
C ASN A 54 -18.34 14.99 12.87
N TYR A 55 -18.33 15.22 11.56
CA TYR A 55 -17.09 15.23 10.76
C TYR A 55 -16.51 16.63 10.55
N SER A 56 -17.25 17.71 10.85
CA SER A 56 -16.78 19.10 10.69
C SER A 56 -15.52 19.42 11.52
N MET A 57 -15.22 18.64 12.57
CA MET A 57 -14.02 18.74 13.40
C MET A 57 -13.15 17.48 13.36
N SER A 58 -13.37 16.58 12.39
CA SER A 58 -12.64 15.33 12.27
C SER A 58 -11.33 15.48 11.49
N LEU A 59 -10.29 14.80 11.94
CA LEU A 59 -9.03 14.65 11.20
C LEU A 59 -9.13 13.60 10.07
N VAL A 60 -10.12 12.70 10.12
CA VAL A 60 -10.25 11.60 9.14
C VAL A 60 -10.32 12.09 7.70
N PRO A 61 -11.18 13.06 7.32
CA PRO A 61 -11.19 13.59 5.97
C PRO A 61 -9.84 14.16 5.53
N MET A 62 -9.13 14.88 6.40
CA MET A 62 -7.80 15.44 6.09
C MET A 62 -6.76 14.34 5.85
N MET A 63 -6.79 13.26 6.64
CA MET A 63 -5.86 12.15 6.50
C MET A 63 -6.07 11.41 5.17
N LEU A 64 -7.34 11.20 4.78
CA LEU A 64 -7.68 10.62 3.49
C LEU A 64 -7.31 11.56 2.33
N ALA A 65 -7.66 12.85 2.44
CA ALA A 65 -7.32 13.85 1.44
C ALA A 65 -5.81 13.92 1.20
N LYS A 66 -5.01 13.95 2.28
CA LYS A 66 -3.55 13.89 2.19
C LYS A 66 -3.08 12.64 1.45
N GLN A 67 -3.65 11.47 1.76
CA GLN A 67 -3.31 10.23 1.10
C GLN A 67 -3.67 10.24 -0.40
N PHE A 68 -4.85 10.76 -0.76
CA PHE A 68 -5.31 10.90 -2.15
C PHE A 68 -4.40 11.85 -2.93
N THR A 69 -4.07 13.00 -2.34
CA THR A 69 -3.09 13.95 -2.90
C THR A 69 -1.76 13.29 -3.19
N ALA A 70 -1.21 12.50 -2.26
CA ALA A 70 0.05 11.79 -2.45
C ALA A 70 -0.04 10.75 -3.60
N LEU A 71 -1.14 10.00 -3.69
CA LEU A 71 -1.35 9.06 -4.81
C LEU A 71 -1.41 9.80 -6.16
N LYS A 72 -2.20 10.88 -6.25
CA LYS A 72 -2.34 11.67 -7.47
C LYS A 72 -1.04 12.35 -7.88
N ALA A 73 -0.30 12.94 -6.94
CA ALA A 73 0.99 13.59 -7.19
C ALA A 73 2.03 12.62 -7.78
N ALA A 74 2.01 11.37 -7.34
CA ALA A 74 2.89 10.33 -7.86
C ALA A 74 2.38 9.65 -9.14
N GLY A 75 1.17 9.99 -9.61
CA GLY A 75 0.51 9.34 -10.73
C GLY A 75 0.13 7.88 -10.44
N LEU A 76 -0.17 7.58 -9.18
CA LEU A 76 -0.67 6.28 -8.74
C LEU A 76 -2.19 6.22 -8.88
N PHE A 77 -2.69 5.05 -9.24
CA PHE A 77 -4.12 4.75 -9.32
C PHE A 77 -4.91 5.21 -8.07
N LEU A 78 -5.93 6.01 -8.33
CA LEU A 78 -7.02 6.36 -7.42
C LEU A 78 -8.32 6.00 -8.16
N ASN A 79 -9.21 5.25 -7.52
CA ASN A 79 -10.45 4.85 -8.17
C ASN A 79 -11.44 6.03 -8.33
N GLU A 80 -12.40 5.89 -9.22
CA GLU A 80 -13.36 6.96 -9.56
C GLU A 80 -14.18 7.44 -8.36
N GLU A 81 -14.59 6.53 -7.48
CA GLU A 81 -15.33 6.87 -6.27
C GLU A 81 -14.50 7.72 -5.30
N ASN A 82 -13.21 7.40 -5.12
CA ASN A 82 -12.30 8.23 -4.34
C ASN A 82 -12.06 9.59 -5.01
N GLU A 83 -12.07 9.69 -6.34
CA GLU A 83 -11.98 10.98 -7.04
C GLU A 83 -13.20 11.87 -6.76
N ILE A 84 -14.40 11.29 -6.73
CA ILE A 84 -15.64 12.00 -6.35
C ILE A 84 -15.55 12.47 -4.89
N VAL A 85 -15.20 11.55 -3.98
CA VAL A 85 -15.02 11.86 -2.55
C VAL A 85 -13.96 12.96 -2.35
N PHE A 86 -12.86 12.90 -3.10
CA PHE A 86 -11.79 13.89 -3.04
C PHE A 86 -12.24 15.25 -3.59
N GLY A 87 -13.04 15.28 -4.66
CA GLY A 87 -13.63 16.51 -5.17
C GLY A 87 -14.53 17.20 -4.15
N ALA A 88 -15.43 16.44 -3.51
CA ALA A 88 -16.31 16.95 -2.46
C ALA A 88 -15.55 17.53 -1.26
N MET A 89 -14.37 16.97 -0.92
CA MET A 89 -13.51 17.51 0.14
C MET A 89 -13.09 18.97 -0.12
N TYR A 90 -12.89 19.38 -1.38
CA TYR A 90 -12.46 20.75 -1.72
C TYR A 90 -13.55 21.80 -1.54
N GLU A 91 -14.82 21.43 -1.72
CA GLU A 91 -15.93 22.37 -1.71
C GLU A 91 -16.48 22.60 -0.29
N ASP A 92 -16.45 21.57 0.57
CA ASP A 92 -17.22 21.57 1.82
C ASP A 92 -16.40 21.72 3.12
N LEU A 93 -15.06 21.72 3.07
CA LEU A 93 -14.23 21.70 4.29
C LEU A 93 -13.48 23.02 4.56
N PHE A 94 -13.78 23.63 5.71
CA PHE A 94 -13.09 24.80 6.26
C PHE A 94 -12.52 24.49 7.65
N PHE A 95 -11.30 24.96 7.95
CA PHE A 95 -10.67 24.75 9.26
C PHE A 95 -10.52 26.05 10.01
N ARG A 96 -10.84 26.05 11.31
CA ARG A 96 -10.35 27.09 12.24
C ARG A 96 -9.06 26.63 12.89
N LEU A 97 -8.00 27.38 12.67
CA LEU A 97 -6.76 27.24 13.42
C LEU A 97 -6.96 27.72 14.86
N SER A 98 -6.01 27.35 15.74
CA SER A 98 -6.00 27.77 17.15
C SER A 98 -5.90 29.28 17.36
N ASP A 99 -5.63 30.04 16.30
CA ASP A 99 -5.57 31.51 16.28
C ASP A 99 -6.74 32.17 15.51
N ASP A 100 -7.86 31.46 15.37
CA ASP A 100 -9.07 31.92 14.67
C ASP A 100 -8.93 32.17 13.15
N ARG A 101 -7.76 31.87 12.55
CA ARG A 101 -7.63 31.90 11.09
C ARG A 101 -8.40 30.76 10.46
N ILE A 102 -9.21 31.10 9.46
CA ILE A 102 -9.86 30.10 8.61
C ILE A 102 -8.90 29.77 7.47
N VAL A 103 -8.43 28.52 7.42
CA VAL A 103 -7.66 28.00 6.29
C VAL A 103 -8.60 27.17 5.42
N THR A 104 -8.65 27.48 4.13
CA THR A 104 -9.34 26.65 3.16
C THR A 104 -8.56 25.34 3.00
N ILE A 105 -9.27 24.22 2.92
CA ILE A 105 -8.64 22.94 2.63
C ILE A 105 -7.84 22.95 1.33
N ASP A 106 -8.23 23.78 0.37
CA ASP A 106 -7.52 23.99 -0.89
C ASP A 106 -6.07 24.45 -0.66
N GLY A 107 -5.84 25.46 0.19
CA GLY A 107 -4.49 25.92 0.50
C GLY A 107 -3.60 24.83 1.09
N PHE A 108 -4.16 24.06 2.04
CA PHE A 108 -3.45 22.93 2.66
C PHE A 108 -3.15 21.82 1.65
N LEU A 109 -4.13 21.39 0.84
CA LEU A 109 -3.93 20.31 -0.12
C LEU A 109 -3.01 20.72 -1.26
N ASN A 110 -2.98 21.99 -1.64
CA ASN A 110 -2.02 22.52 -2.61
C ASN A 110 -0.59 22.47 -2.05
N GLU A 111 -0.38 22.84 -0.78
CA GLU A 111 0.92 22.68 -0.13
C GLU A 111 1.36 21.21 -0.08
N VAL A 112 0.47 20.32 0.35
CA VAL A 112 0.73 18.86 0.36
C VAL A 112 1.06 18.36 -1.05
N MET A 113 0.34 18.81 -2.07
CA MET A 113 0.54 18.44 -3.47
C MET A 113 1.94 18.84 -3.95
N GLU A 114 2.37 20.07 -3.67
CA GLU A 114 3.69 20.54 -4.06
C GLU A 114 4.81 19.80 -3.32
N CYS A 115 4.66 19.53 -2.02
CA CYS A 115 5.59 18.67 -1.28
C CYS A 115 5.67 17.26 -1.87
N CYS A 116 4.52 16.66 -2.22
CA CYS A 116 4.47 15.34 -2.81
C CYS A 116 5.12 15.31 -4.21
N LYS A 117 4.92 16.32 -5.05
CA LYS A 117 5.59 16.44 -6.35
C LYS A 117 7.11 16.62 -6.17
N ALA A 118 7.54 17.44 -5.23
CA ALA A 118 8.95 17.65 -4.92
C ALA A 118 9.63 16.35 -4.48
N GLU A 119 9.00 15.55 -3.61
CA GLU A 119 9.51 14.23 -3.25
C GLU A 119 9.60 13.28 -4.45
N VAL A 120 8.60 13.26 -5.33
CA VAL A 120 8.62 12.45 -6.55
C VAL A 120 9.76 12.86 -7.49
N LEU A 121 10.03 14.17 -7.62
CA LEU A 121 11.19 14.66 -8.37
C LEU A 121 12.49 14.21 -7.70
N LYS A 122 12.61 14.35 -6.39
CA LYS A 122 13.76 13.87 -5.62
C LYS A 122 13.99 12.38 -5.80
N MET A 123 12.94 11.55 -5.86
CA MET A 123 13.08 10.11 -6.13
C MET A 123 13.71 9.80 -7.49
N LYS A 124 13.61 10.70 -8.47
CA LYS A 124 14.26 10.53 -9.79
C LYS A 124 15.77 10.81 -9.71
N GLU A 125 16.15 11.74 -8.84
CA GLU A 125 17.53 12.19 -8.60
C GLU A 125 18.30 11.28 -7.64
N VAL A 126 17.64 10.67 -6.65
CA VAL A 126 18.28 9.72 -5.72
C VAL A 126 18.46 8.36 -6.42
N ARG A 127 19.73 8.00 -6.66
CA ARG A 127 20.11 6.88 -7.55
C ARG A 127 21.21 6.01 -6.97
N CYS A 128 21.19 4.73 -7.33
CA CYS A 128 22.31 3.81 -7.14
C CYS A 128 23.20 3.83 -8.39
N GLY A 129 24.09 4.83 -8.47
CA GLY A 129 24.89 5.09 -9.67
C GLY A 129 24.04 5.25 -10.92
N ASN A 130 24.45 4.62 -12.03
CA ASN A 130 23.70 4.66 -13.29
C ASN A 130 22.69 3.52 -13.45
N ALA A 131 22.54 2.63 -12.46
CA ALA A 131 21.72 1.43 -12.60
C ALA A 131 20.22 1.71 -12.48
N PHE A 132 19.79 2.31 -11.36
CA PHE A 132 18.38 2.58 -11.08
C PHE A 132 18.22 3.76 -10.11
N SER A 133 17.04 4.37 -10.12
CA SER A 133 16.61 5.42 -9.19
C SER A 133 15.55 4.91 -8.21
N VAL A 134 15.33 5.62 -7.11
CA VAL A 134 14.18 5.35 -6.21
C VAL A 134 12.89 5.36 -7.02
N TYR A 135 12.73 6.29 -7.96
CA TYR A 135 11.54 6.40 -8.80
C TYR A 135 11.31 5.15 -9.68
N SER A 136 12.37 4.60 -10.29
CA SER A 136 12.24 3.37 -11.09
C SER A 136 11.80 2.15 -10.27
N ILE A 137 12.16 2.11 -8.98
CA ILE A 137 11.66 1.10 -8.04
C ILE A 137 10.21 1.41 -7.66
N PHE A 138 9.94 2.67 -7.32
CA PHE A 138 8.65 3.15 -6.85
C PHE A 138 7.51 2.86 -7.84
N ARG A 139 7.75 2.96 -9.15
CA ARG A 139 6.74 2.65 -10.19
C ARG A 139 6.15 1.23 -10.10
N ARG A 140 6.88 0.28 -9.50
CA ARG A 140 6.45 -1.12 -9.37
C ARG A 140 5.59 -1.38 -8.14
N ILE A 141 5.33 -0.38 -7.29
CA ILE A 141 4.51 -0.54 -6.07
C ILE A 141 3.10 -1.03 -6.35
N GLN A 142 2.54 -0.64 -7.50
CA GLN A 142 1.18 -1.00 -7.89
C GLN A 142 1.07 -2.39 -8.50
N GLU A 143 2.19 -3.06 -8.77
CA GLU A 143 2.18 -4.43 -9.26
C GLU A 143 1.53 -5.34 -8.21
N PRO A 144 0.65 -6.29 -8.62
CA PRO A 144 0.05 -7.24 -7.69
C PRO A 144 1.12 -8.05 -6.92
N THR A 145 2.20 -8.40 -7.61
CA THR A 145 3.36 -9.11 -7.07
C THR A 145 4.62 -8.29 -7.35
N PRO A 146 4.89 -7.24 -6.54
CA PRO A 146 6.04 -6.38 -6.77
C PRO A 146 7.32 -7.17 -6.65
N THR A 147 8.25 -6.96 -7.58
CA THR A 147 9.56 -7.60 -7.57
C THR A 147 10.66 -6.54 -7.43
N ALA A 148 11.71 -6.88 -6.68
CA ALA A 148 12.92 -6.08 -6.61
C ALA A 148 14.16 -6.95 -6.43
N THR A 149 15.29 -6.51 -6.98
CA THR A 149 16.58 -7.19 -6.81
C THR A 149 17.09 -7.03 -5.36
N LEU A 150 18.06 -7.85 -4.94
CA LEU A 150 18.69 -7.68 -3.62
C LEU A 150 19.33 -6.29 -3.49
N LYS A 151 20.06 -5.86 -4.52
CA LYS A 151 20.71 -4.55 -4.59
C LYS A 151 19.71 -3.38 -4.47
N GLU A 152 18.53 -3.51 -5.07
CA GLU A 152 17.47 -2.49 -4.95
C GLU A 152 16.92 -2.39 -3.53
N ILE A 153 16.73 -3.52 -2.85
CA ILE A 153 16.26 -3.55 -1.46
C ILE A 153 17.31 -2.94 -0.53
N GLU A 154 18.54 -3.41 -0.62
CA GLU A 154 19.66 -2.89 0.19
C GLU A 154 19.81 -1.38 0.01
N PHE A 155 19.75 -0.91 -1.24
CA PHE A 155 19.79 0.52 -1.54
C PHE A 155 18.67 1.29 -0.83
N LEU A 156 17.41 0.86 -0.95
CA LEU A 156 16.30 1.54 -0.26
C LEU A 156 16.44 1.52 1.26
N GLU A 157 17.02 0.47 1.84
CA GLU A 157 17.26 0.35 3.29
C GLU A 157 18.39 1.23 3.80
N THR A 158 19.29 1.68 2.92
CA THR A 158 20.33 2.67 3.29
C THR A 158 19.79 4.10 3.41
N LEU A 159 18.61 4.39 2.86
CA LEU A 159 18.05 5.74 2.82
C LEU A 159 17.33 6.11 4.12
N ASN A 160 17.45 7.36 4.55
CA ASN A 160 16.64 7.88 5.65
C ASN A 160 15.26 8.31 5.12
N LEU A 161 14.35 7.35 4.95
CA LEU A 161 13.03 7.58 4.37
C LEU A 161 12.18 8.62 5.13
N GLU A 162 12.40 8.80 6.44
CA GLU A 162 11.67 9.76 7.26
C GLU A 162 11.98 11.20 6.89
N GLU A 163 13.25 11.50 6.63
CA GLU A 163 13.72 12.83 6.26
C GLU A 163 13.62 13.05 4.75
N GLU A 164 13.92 12.00 3.97
CA GLU A 164 14.05 12.17 2.54
C GLU A 164 12.72 12.16 1.80
N PHE A 165 11.79 11.31 2.24
CA PHE A 165 10.51 11.05 1.57
C PHE A 165 9.35 10.92 2.57
N PRO A 166 9.10 11.93 3.43
CA PRO A 166 8.10 11.82 4.51
C PRO A 166 6.68 11.50 4.03
N ASN A 167 6.28 11.91 2.82
CA ASN A 167 4.96 11.60 2.28
C ASN A 167 4.86 10.18 1.71
N TYR A 168 5.97 9.60 1.25
CA TYR A 168 5.98 8.26 0.64
C TYR A 168 6.71 7.18 1.46
N LYS A 169 7.27 7.53 2.63
CA LYS A 169 8.03 6.63 3.51
C LYS A 169 7.30 5.33 3.82
N ASN A 170 6.00 5.41 4.13
CA ASN A 170 5.20 4.25 4.52
C ASN A 170 4.94 3.34 3.32
N ILE A 171 4.70 3.94 2.16
CA ILE A 171 4.53 3.22 0.89
C ILE A 171 5.83 2.47 0.54
N LEU A 172 6.98 3.14 0.65
CA LEU A 172 8.30 2.53 0.41
C LEU A 172 8.65 1.43 1.41
N LYS A 173 8.43 1.66 2.72
CA LYS A 173 8.62 0.63 3.76
C LYS A 173 7.76 -0.61 3.50
N ARG A 174 6.48 -0.40 3.16
CA ARG A 174 5.57 -1.49 2.81
C ARG A 174 6.01 -2.23 1.55
N PHE A 175 6.52 -1.54 0.53
CA PHE A 175 7.07 -2.17 -0.66
C PHE A 175 8.23 -3.11 -0.31
N ILE A 176 9.20 -2.63 0.48
CA ILE A 176 10.34 -3.42 0.94
C ILE A 176 9.84 -4.67 1.69
N ALA A 177 8.90 -4.49 2.62
CA ALA A 177 8.32 -5.60 3.38
C ALA A 177 7.64 -6.65 2.48
N ARG A 178 6.81 -6.21 1.51
CA ARG A 178 6.13 -7.11 0.56
C ARG A 178 7.11 -7.90 -0.30
N VAL A 179 8.16 -7.26 -0.79
CA VAL A 179 9.17 -7.94 -1.62
C VAL A 179 9.95 -8.95 -0.77
N LYS A 180 10.35 -8.59 0.46
CA LYS A 180 11.05 -9.50 1.38
C LYS A 180 10.18 -10.70 1.74
N GLU A 181 8.91 -10.48 2.06
CA GLU A 181 7.95 -11.56 2.33
C GLU A 181 7.83 -12.50 1.12
N ARG A 182 7.63 -11.96 -0.09
CA ARG A 182 7.54 -12.77 -1.32
C ARG A 182 8.78 -13.63 -1.52
N LYS A 183 9.97 -13.07 -1.32
CA LYS A 183 11.25 -13.80 -1.42
C LYS A 183 11.32 -14.93 -0.39
N GLY A 184 10.98 -14.67 0.86
CA GLY A 184 10.94 -15.69 1.91
C GLY A 184 9.95 -16.83 1.60
N LEU A 185 8.76 -16.48 1.07
CA LEU A 185 7.77 -17.47 0.64
C LEU A 185 8.27 -18.34 -0.53
N LEU A 186 9.00 -17.77 -1.49
CA LEU A 186 9.60 -18.53 -2.59
C LEU A 186 10.70 -19.47 -2.11
N SER A 187 11.61 -18.98 -1.26
CA SER A 187 12.69 -19.79 -0.70
C SER A 187 12.13 -20.97 0.09
N SER A 188 11.18 -20.72 1.01
CA SER A 188 10.55 -21.80 1.77
C SER A 188 9.74 -22.74 0.87
N GLY A 189 9.02 -22.20 -0.12
CA GLY A 189 8.25 -23.02 -1.07
C GLY A 189 9.13 -23.94 -1.91
N GLU A 190 10.35 -23.53 -2.26
CA GLU A 190 11.31 -24.33 -3.04
C GLU A 190 11.81 -25.53 -2.23
N GLU A 191 12.10 -25.33 -0.94
CA GLU A 191 12.47 -26.40 -0.01
C GLU A 191 11.35 -27.43 0.10
N TRP A 192 10.11 -26.97 0.30
CA TRP A 192 8.95 -27.87 0.40
C TRP A 192 8.64 -28.59 -0.90
N LEU A 193 8.71 -27.90 -2.04
CA LEU A 193 8.51 -28.52 -3.35
C LEU A 193 9.55 -29.62 -3.59
N SER A 194 10.79 -29.40 -3.17
CA SER A 194 11.84 -30.42 -3.23
C SER A 194 11.49 -31.66 -2.42
N LEU A 195 10.98 -31.48 -1.19
CA LEU A 195 10.55 -32.59 -0.34
C LEU A 195 9.35 -33.34 -0.92
N PHE A 196 8.35 -32.64 -1.46
CA PHE A 196 7.19 -33.27 -2.10
C PHE A 196 7.59 -34.13 -3.30
N LEU A 197 8.49 -33.61 -4.16
CA LEU A 197 8.96 -34.35 -5.33
C LEU A 197 9.70 -35.62 -4.91
N ASN A 198 10.54 -35.56 -3.87
CA ASN A 198 11.26 -36.70 -3.33
C ASN A 198 10.33 -37.72 -2.64
N TYR A 199 9.28 -37.25 -1.96
CA TYR A 199 8.33 -38.12 -1.26
C TYR A 199 7.44 -38.94 -2.22
N SER A 200 7.20 -38.44 -3.44
CA SER A 200 6.29 -39.06 -4.40
C SER A 200 6.70 -40.46 -4.88
N GLY A 201 7.91 -40.94 -4.57
CA GLY A 201 8.40 -42.28 -4.91
C GLY A 201 8.59 -42.54 -6.41
N HIS A 202 8.19 -41.59 -7.26
CA HIS A 202 8.41 -41.61 -8.69
C HIS A 202 9.79 -41.04 -9.01
N THR A 203 10.48 -41.63 -9.99
CA THR A 203 11.71 -41.08 -10.59
C THR A 203 11.35 -39.84 -11.43
N LEU A 204 10.92 -38.77 -10.78
CA LEU A 204 10.83 -37.47 -11.43
C LEU A 204 12.27 -36.99 -11.71
N PRO A 205 12.54 -36.41 -12.88
CA PRO A 205 13.83 -35.82 -13.17
C PRO A 205 14.17 -34.78 -12.11
N ILE A 206 15.41 -34.74 -11.64
CA ILE A 206 15.88 -33.75 -10.66
C ILE A 206 15.68 -32.37 -11.29
N ILE A 207 14.67 -31.66 -10.81
CA ILE A 207 14.34 -30.32 -11.28
C ILE A 207 15.35 -29.35 -10.65
N PRO A 208 16.08 -28.55 -11.44
CA PRO A 208 16.97 -27.54 -10.90
C PRO A 208 16.23 -26.52 -10.02
N PRO A 209 16.87 -25.96 -8.98
CA PRO A 209 16.26 -24.96 -8.10
C PRO A 209 15.64 -23.78 -8.86
N GLU A 210 16.26 -23.35 -9.96
CA GLU A 210 15.79 -22.24 -10.79
C GLU A 210 14.42 -22.53 -11.41
N VAL A 211 14.22 -23.76 -11.88
CA VAL A 211 12.94 -24.18 -12.50
C VAL A 211 11.86 -24.30 -11.43
N LYS A 212 12.19 -24.77 -10.22
CA LYS A 212 11.25 -24.79 -9.10
C LYS A 212 10.81 -23.39 -8.70
N LEU A 213 11.75 -22.45 -8.61
CA LEU A 213 11.44 -21.05 -8.34
C LEU A 213 10.56 -20.42 -9.44
N ILE A 214 10.78 -20.77 -10.72
CA ILE A 214 9.90 -20.36 -11.82
C ILE A 214 8.48 -20.89 -11.58
N ILE A 215 8.32 -22.17 -11.29
CA ILE A 215 6.99 -22.76 -11.00
C ILE A 215 6.31 -22.02 -9.85
N LEU A 216 7.01 -21.82 -8.74
CA LEU A 216 6.49 -21.14 -7.55
C LEU A 216 6.24 -19.63 -7.77
N SER A 217 6.91 -19.02 -8.75
CA SER A 217 6.68 -17.62 -9.10
C SER A 217 5.28 -17.36 -9.65
N TYR A 218 4.65 -18.37 -10.28
CA TYR A 218 3.28 -18.29 -10.78
C TYR A 218 2.21 -18.35 -9.67
N LEU A 219 2.58 -18.77 -8.46
CA LEU A 219 1.66 -18.83 -7.33
C LEU A 219 1.50 -17.47 -6.66
N LYS A 220 0.30 -17.17 -6.15
CA LYS A 220 0.09 -16.00 -5.29
C LYS A 220 0.70 -16.25 -3.91
N ASN A 221 0.91 -15.18 -3.15
CA ASN A 221 1.44 -15.30 -1.78
C ASN A 221 0.58 -16.21 -0.91
N GLU A 222 -0.73 -16.18 -1.08
CA GLU A 222 -1.65 -17.04 -0.33
C GLU A 222 -1.44 -18.52 -0.66
N ASP A 223 -1.37 -18.87 -1.94
CA ASP A 223 -1.11 -20.24 -2.38
C ASP A 223 0.24 -20.75 -1.87
N LEU A 224 1.27 -19.89 -1.84
CA LEU A 224 2.58 -20.25 -1.30
C LEU A 224 2.59 -20.45 0.21
N ARG A 225 1.79 -19.67 0.95
CA ARG A 225 1.58 -19.94 2.38
C ARG A 225 0.94 -21.30 2.56
N GLN A 226 -0.04 -21.67 1.73
CA GLN A 226 -0.65 -22.99 1.77
C GLN A 226 0.36 -24.11 1.46
N VAL A 227 1.21 -23.94 0.44
CA VAL A 227 2.32 -24.88 0.16
C VAL A 227 3.19 -25.09 1.40
N ASN A 228 3.55 -24.01 2.10
CA ASN A 228 4.36 -24.08 3.32
C ASN A 228 3.62 -24.76 4.48
N VAL A 229 2.31 -24.53 4.63
CA VAL A 229 1.48 -25.18 5.65
C VAL A 229 1.36 -26.68 5.38
N CYS A 230 1.06 -27.08 4.14
CA CYS A 230 1.00 -28.48 3.73
C CYS A 230 2.34 -29.19 3.95
N GLY A 231 3.46 -28.52 3.63
CA GLY A 231 4.79 -29.07 3.81
C GLY A 231 5.07 -29.38 5.27
N LYS A 232 4.77 -28.44 6.17
CA LYS A 232 4.87 -28.67 7.61
C LYS A 232 4.01 -29.85 8.04
N GLN A 233 2.73 -29.89 7.67
CA GLN A 233 1.83 -30.98 8.09
C GLN A 233 2.24 -32.38 7.62
N LEU A 234 2.87 -32.49 6.45
CA LEU A 234 3.26 -33.77 5.88
C LEU A 234 4.62 -34.29 6.40
N PHE A 235 5.48 -33.40 6.89
CA PHE A 235 6.86 -33.72 7.25
C PHE A 235 7.30 -33.27 8.67
N SER A 236 6.39 -32.70 9.47
CA SER A 236 6.59 -32.43 10.91
C SER A 236 6.08 -33.58 11.77
#